data_AF-A0A812DN44-F1
#
_entry.id   AF-A0A812DN44-F1
#
_cell.length_a   1.000
_cell.length_b   1.000
_cell.length_c   1.000
_cell.angle_alpha   90.00
_cell.angle_beta   90.00
_cell.angle_gamma   90.00
#
_symmetry.space_group_name_H-M   'P 1'
#
loop_
_entity.id
_entity.type
_entity.pdbx_description
1 polymer ?
#
loop_
_entity_poly.entity_id
_entity_poly.type
_entity_poly.pdbx_seq_one_letter_code
_entity_poly.pdbx_strand_id
1 'polypeptide(L)'
;MIDGICYFESYIVSDFARSGNLAITDIEVKSGPLLNFSHSMEPQLRQLGLPTTLKKGVVTLITDYTICKHGEKLTPEQARILKLFGHMMAEFQMNIEGMWSNDGSWEVFKNSDSTVPNKVTFQASDADITMMKQDDEILDVKNKNKENTV
;
A
#
# COMPACT_ATOMS: atom_id res chain seq x y z
N MET A 1 -6.94 -18.72 28.99
CA MET A 1 -6.40 -19.11 27.66
C MET A 1 -7.21 -18.48 26.51
N ILE A 2 -8.49 -18.14 26.72
CA ILE A 2 -9.35 -17.43 25.76
C ILE A 2 -9.03 -15.91 25.70
N ASP A 3 -8.49 -15.33 26.77
CA ASP A 3 -8.30 -13.87 26.90
C ASP A 3 -7.35 -13.25 25.86
N GLY A 4 -6.33 -14.01 25.42
CA GLY A 4 -5.38 -13.53 24.42
C GLY A 4 -5.98 -13.44 23.02
N ILE A 5 -6.82 -14.39 22.64
CA ILE A 5 -7.45 -14.41 21.30
C ILE A 5 -8.47 -13.28 21.19
N CYS A 6 -9.31 -13.09 22.20
CA CYS A 6 -10.27 -11.99 22.24
C CYS A 6 -9.58 -10.61 22.22
N TYR A 7 -8.40 -10.48 22.83
CA TYR A 7 -7.62 -9.25 22.75
C TYR A 7 -7.26 -8.91 21.29
N PHE A 8 -6.71 -9.87 20.54
CA PHE A 8 -6.27 -9.63 19.16
C PHE A 8 -7.43 -9.44 18.17
N GLU A 9 -8.56 -10.11 18.37
CA GLU A 9 -9.76 -9.91 17.55
C GLU A 9 -10.29 -8.46 17.63
N SER A 10 -10.27 -7.88 18.84
CA SER A 10 -10.70 -6.50 19.08
C SER A 10 -9.62 -5.44 18.81
N TYR A 11 -8.38 -5.87 18.58
CA TYR A 11 -7.24 -4.97 18.41
C TYR A 11 -7.16 -4.43 16.99
N ILE A 12 -7.61 -3.19 16.81
CA ILE A 12 -7.53 -2.45 15.56
C ILE A 12 -6.74 -1.16 15.80
N VAL A 13 -5.78 -0.88 14.93
CA VAL A 13 -4.95 0.33 14.99
C VAL A 13 -5.05 1.07 13.67
N SER A 14 -5.43 2.35 13.72
CA SER A 14 -5.44 3.21 12.53
C SER A 14 -4.02 3.51 12.06
N ASP A 15 -3.80 3.42 10.76
CA ASP A 15 -2.53 3.74 10.10
C ASP A 15 -2.77 4.64 8.87
N PHE A 16 -1.72 5.29 8.40
CA PHE A 16 -1.77 6.06 7.17
C PHE A 16 -1.83 5.14 5.95
N ALA A 17 -2.74 5.46 5.03
CA ALA A 17 -2.83 4.71 3.79
C ALA A 17 -1.54 4.83 2.97
N ARG A 18 -1.21 3.76 2.25
CA ARG A 18 -0.05 3.67 1.37
C ARG A 18 -0.51 3.72 -0.08
N SER A 19 0.43 3.98 -0.99
CA SER A 19 0.15 3.91 -2.43
C SER A 19 -0.42 2.53 -2.78
N GLY A 20 -1.50 2.52 -3.55
CA GLY A 20 -2.22 1.31 -3.97
C GLY A 20 -3.33 0.86 -3.03
N ASN A 21 -3.43 1.38 -1.81
CA ASN A 21 -4.57 1.14 -0.92
C ASN A 21 -5.85 1.72 -1.55
N LEU A 22 -7.00 1.09 -1.26
CA LEU A 22 -8.30 1.65 -1.62
C LEU A 22 -8.70 2.72 -0.60
N ALA A 23 -9.21 3.84 -1.08
CA ALA A 23 -9.72 4.90 -0.21
C ALA A 23 -11.01 4.45 0.50
N ILE A 24 -11.03 4.57 1.83
CA ILE A 24 -12.15 4.18 2.68
C ILE A 24 -13.29 5.22 2.63
N THR A 25 -12.99 6.47 2.35
CA THR A 25 -13.96 7.58 2.33
C THR A 25 -13.57 8.63 1.30
N ASP A 26 -14.55 9.41 0.84
CA ASP A 26 -14.30 10.59 0.02
C ASP A 26 -13.65 11.69 0.88
N ILE A 27 -12.53 12.25 0.42
CA ILE A 27 -11.85 13.36 1.11
C ILE A 27 -11.69 14.53 0.13
N GLU A 28 -12.30 15.65 0.50
CA GLU A 28 -12.21 16.92 -0.22
C GLU A 28 -11.75 18.04 0.71
N VAL A 29 -10.80 18.84 0.25
CA VAL A 29 -10.31 20.03 0.96
C VAL A 29 -10.86 21.27 0.27
N LYS A 30 -11.54 22.12 1.03
CA LYS A 30 -12.10 23.38 0.53
C LYS A 30 -11.02 24.44 0.36
N SER A 31 -11.22 25.29 -0.64
CA SER A 31 -10.38 26.47 -0.89
C SER A 31 -10.31 27.38 0.33
N GLY A 32 -9.13 27.94 0.59
CA GLY A 32 -8.90 28.75 1.79
C GLY A 32 -7.49 28.63 2.39
N PRO A 33 -7.22 29.39 3.46
CA PRO A 33 -5.92 29.36 4.14
C PRO A 33 -5.73 28.06 4.92
N LEU A 34 -4.60 27.39 4.69
CA LEU A 34 -4.20 26.17 5.39
C LEU A 34 -3.25 26.54 6.55
N LEU A 35 -3.83 26.84 7.71
CA LEU A 35 -3.11 27.35 8.88
C LEU A 35 -2.19 26.33 9.56
N ASN A 36 -2.41 25.05 9.30
CA ASN A 36 -1.63 23.93 9.83
C ASN A 36 -0.28 23.74 9.12
N PHE A 37 -0.03 24.43 8.00
CA PHE A 37 1.22 24.31 7.25
C PHE A 37 2.07 25.59 7.32
N SER A 38 3.38 25.39 7.52
CA SER A 38 4.37 26.47 7.41
C SER A 38 4.51 26.94 5.95
N HIS A 39 4.86 28.21 5.76
CA HIS A 39 5.17 28.80 4.45
C HIS A 39 6.25 28.02 3.67
N SER A 40 7.19 27.39 4.37
CA SER A 40 8.26 26.58 3.76
C SER A 40 7.76 25.27 3.15
N MET A 41 6.57 24.79 3.54
CA MET A 41 5.97 23.55 3.03
C MET A 41 5.18 23.78 1.74
N GLU A 42 4.92 25.04 1.37
CA GLU A 42 4.15 25.40 0.18
C GLU A 42 4.71 24.78 -1.11
N PRO A 43 6.03 24.83 -1.39
CA PRO A 43 6.58 24.22 -2.60
C PRO A 43 6.36 22.71 -2.64
N GLN A 44 6.45 22.03 -1.48
CA GLN A 44 6.20 20.60 -1.39
C GLN A 44 4.72 20.27 -1.65
N LEU A 45 3.79 21.03 -1.09
CA LEU A 45 2.35 20.83 -1.33
C LEU A 45 2.01 21.03 -2.81
N ARG A 46 2.58 22.07 -3.44
CA ARG A 46 2.44 22.31 -4.88
C ARG A 46 3.01 21.16 -5.72
N GLN A 47 4.16 20.61 -5.34
CA GLN A 47 4.77 19.47 -6.03
C GLN A 47 3.93 18.20 -5.92
N LEU A 48 3.20 18.02 -4.82
CA LEU A 48 2.25 16.91 -4.64
C LEU A 48 0.95 17.10 -5.44
N GLY A 49 0.78 18.21 -6.16
CA GLY A 49 -0.38 18.48 -7.01
C GLY A 49 -1.48 19.31 -6.34
N LEU A 50 -1.28 19.81 -5.12
CA LEU A 50 -2.24 20.71 -4.48
C LEU A 50 -2.17 22.11 -5.13
N PRO A 51 -3.30 22.72 -5.51
CA PRO A 51 -3.34 24.08 -6.06
C PRO A 51 -3.13 25.13 -4.95
N THR A 52 -1.90 25.28 -4.47
CA THR A 52 -1.55 26.23 -3.39
C THR A 52 -0.79 27.46 -3.87
N THR A 53 -0.99 28.56 -3.15
CA THR A 53 -0.24 29.80 -3.29
C THR A 53 0.04 30.41 -1.92
N LEU A 54 1.04 31.27 -1.84
CA LEU A 54 1.36 32.00 -0.63
C LEU A 54 0.63 33.36 -0.63
N LYS A 55 -0.37 33.54 0.24
CA LYS A 55 -1.02 34.85 0.43
C LYS A 55 -0.58 35.42 1.77
N LYS A 56 0.15 36.54 1.75
CA LYS A 56 0.65 37.23 2.95
C LYS A 56 1.41 36.30 3.93
N GLY A 57 2.22 35.39 3.40
CA GLY A 57 2.98 34.44 4.22
C GLY A 57 2.23 33.17 4.63
N VAL A 58 0.94 33.04 4.29
CA VAL A 58 0.11 31.87 4.64
C VAL A 58 -0.15 31.02 3.40
N VAL A 59 0.04 29.70 3.54
CA VAL A 59 -0.29 28.72 2.49
C VAL A 59 -1.81 28.76 2.28
N THR A 60 -2.25 29.02 1.06
CA THR A 60 -3.67 29.13 0.72
C THR A 60 -3.98 28.24 -0.47
N LEU A 61 -4.98 27.38 -0.33
CA LEU A 61 -5.55 26.60 -1.44
C LEU A 61 -6.41 27.51 -2.33
N ILE A 62 -6.13 27.53 -3.63
CA ILE A 62 -6.76 28.44 -4.60
C ILE A 62 -8.17 27.96 -4.96
N THR A 63 -8.34 26.65 -5.12
CA THR A 63 -9.59 25.99 -5.52
C THR A 63 -9.85 24.79 -4.63
N ASP A 64 -11.10 24.37 -4.52
CA ASP A 64 -11.44 23.11 -3.87
C ASP A 64 -10.67 21.95 -4.55
N TYR A 65 -10.19 21.00 -3.75
CA TYR A 65 -9.39 19.89 -4.23
C TYR A 65 -9.87 18.58 -3.61
N THR A 66 -10.30 17.65 -4.46
CA THR A 66 -10.63 16.28 -4.05
C THR A 66 -9.35 15.45 -4.00
N ILE A 67 -8.99 14.97 -2.81
CA ILE A 67 -7.80 14.13 -2.63
C ILE A 67 -8.06 12.74 -3.18
N CYS A 68 -9.16 12.10 -2.76
CA CYS A 68 -9.54 10.76 -3.22
C CYS A 68 -11.04 10.55 -3.06
N LYS A 69 -11.57 9.59 -3.83
CA LYS A 69 -12.93 9.10 -3.65
C LYS A 69 -12.96 7.68 -3.11
N HIS A 70 -14.02 7.33 -2.39
CA HIS A 70 -14.25 6.00 -1.85
C HIS A 70 -14.09 4.93 -2.94
N GLY A 71 -13.28 3.91 -2.64
CA GLY A 71 -13.00 2.79 -3.54
C GLY A 71 -11.93 3.05 -4.60
N GLU A 72 -11.39 4.26 -4.73
CA GLU A 72 -10.28 4.54 -5.65
C GLU A 72 -8.93 4.09 -5.07
N LYS A 73 -8.01 3.66 -5.94
CA LYS A 73 -6.63 3.35 -5.55
C LYS A 73 -5.85 4.64 -5.34
N LEU A 74 -5.27 4.79 -4.15
CA LEU A 74 -4.48 5.96 -3.79
C LEU A 74 -3.14 5.99 -4.53
N THR A 75 -2.80 7.12 -5.13
CA THR A 75 -1.46 7.38 -5.67
C THR A 75 -0.46 7.70 -4.55
N PRO A 76 0.85 7.62 -4.79
CA PRO A 76 1.86 8.04 -3.81
C PRO A 76 1.68 9.48 -3.32
N GLU A 77 1.29 10.38 -4.21
CA GLU A 77 1.03 11.79 -3.92
C GLU A 77 -0.20 11.94 -3.02
N GLN A 78 -1.31 11.27 -3.34
CA GLN A 78 -2.53 11.28 -2.53
C GLN A 78 -2.28 10.73 -1.13
N ALA A 79 -1.60 9.58 -1.02
CA ALA A 79 -1.22 9.00 0.28
C ALA A 79 -0.35 9.95 1.12
N ARG A 80 0.59 10.64 0.47
CA ARG A 80 1.45 11.62 1.13
C ARG A 80 0.68 12.88 1.57
N ILE A 81 -0.28 13.34 0.76
CA ILE A 81 -1.19 14.41 1.14
C ILE A 81 -2.01 13.98 2.35
N LEU A 82 -2.66 12.82 2.33
CA LEU A 82 -3.45 12.31 3.47
C LEU A 82 -2.62 12.28 4.76
N LYS A 83 -1.36 11.83 4.67
CA LYS A 83 -0.42 11.84 5.80
C LYS A 83 -0.11 13.26 6.32
N LEU A 84 0.08 14.23 5.42
CA LEU A 84 0.33 15.63 5.80
C LEU A 84 -0.90 16.29 6.45
N PHE A 85 -2.10 15.90 6.02
CA PHE A 85 -3.36 16.36 6.60
C PHE A 85 -3.78 15.56 7.85
N GLY A 86 -3.06 14.49 8.21
CA GLY A 86 -3.33 13.69 9.41
C GLY A 86 -4.48 12.70 9.26
N HIS A 87 -4.92 12.39 8.04
CA HIS A 87 -5.99 11.44 7.78
C HIS A 87 -5.45 10.01 7.65
N MET A 88 -5.74 9.19 8.66
CA MET A 88 -5.46 7.75 8.65
C MET A 88 -6.57 7.03 7.88
N MET A 89 -6.20 6.33 6.80
CA MET A 89 -7.12 5.64 5.88
C MET A 89 -6.72 4.17 5.67
N ALA A 90 -6.01 3.61 6.64
CA ALA A 90 -5.70 2.20 6.72
C ALA A 90 -5.95 1.72 8.15
N GLU A 91 -6.25 0.44 8.29
CA GLU A 91 -6.39 -0.21 9.59
C GLU A 91 -5.45 -1.42 9.62
N PHE A 92 -4.71 -1.54 10.71
CA PHE A 92 -3.94 -2.71 11.04
C PHE A 92 -4.76 -3.57 12.01
N GLN A 93 -5.00 -4.82 11.63
CA GLN A 93 -5.66 -5.83 12.44
C GLN A 93 -4.88 -7.14 12.32
N MET A 94 -4.82 -7.91 13.40
CA MET A 94 -4.26 -9.25 13.39
C MET A 94 -5.38 -10.29 13.35
N ASN A 95 -5.28 -11.19 12.38
CA ASN A 95 -6.16 -12.35 12.28
C ASN A 95 -5.38 -13.59 12.72
N ILE A 96 -5.81 -14.21 13.82
CA ILE A 96 -5.22 -15.47 14.29
C ILE A 96 -5.87 -16.60 13.51
N GLU A 97 -5.10 -17.34 12.72
CA GLU A 97 -5.63 -18.46 11.91
C GLU A 97 -5.70 -19.77 12.70
N GLY A 98 -4.88 -19.92 13.74
CA GLY A 98 -4.89 -21.10 14.60
C GLY A 98 -3.90 -21.03 15.75
N MET A 99 -4.02 -21.99 16.67
CA MET A 99 -3.17 -22.13 17.84
C MET A 99 -2.67 -23.57 17.96
N TRP A 100 -1.36 -23.70 18.22
CA TRP A 100 -0.74 -24.98 18.59
C TRP A 100 -0.63 -25.09 20.10
N SER A 101 -1.12 -26.19 20.65
CA SER A 101 -1.12 -26.47 22.08
C SER A 101 0.01 -27.43 22.46
N ASN A 102 0.48 -27.35 23.72
CA ASN A 102 1.58 -28.20 24.20
C ASN A 102 1.21 -29.69 24.29
N ASP A 103 -0.07 -30.03 24.20
CA ASP A 103 -0.57 -31.40 24.08
C ASP A 103 -0.45 -31.97 22.65
N GLY A 104 0.09 -31.19 21.72
CA GLY A 104 0.27 -31.57 20.32
C GLY A 104 -0.98 -31.40 19.46
N SER A 105 -2.04 -30.76 19.99
CA SER A 105 -3.23 -30.41 19.22
C SER A 105 -3.08 -29.09 18.46
N TRP A 106 -3.76 -29.00 17.32
CA TRP A 106 -3.88 -27.79 16.51
C TRP A 106 -5.35 -27.40 16.38
N GLU A 107 -5.67 -26.17 16.78
CA GLU A 107 -7.00 -25.58 16.65
C GLU A 107 -6.98 -24.50 15.58
N VAL A 108 -7.90 -24.57 14.62
CA VAL A 108 -8.07 -23.55 13.57
C VAL A 108 -9.16 -22.58 13.98
N PHE A 109 -8.86 -21.28 13.98
CA PHE A 109 -9.87 -20.23 14.15
C PHE A 109 -10.37 -19.79 12.77
N LYS A 110 -11.68 -19.89 12.54
CA LYS A 110 -12.30 -19.41 11.30
C LYS A 110 -12.69 -17.94 11.49
N ASN A 111 -11.88 -17.01 10.98
CA ASN A 111 -12.31 -15.61 10.91
C ASN A 111 -13.34 -15.44 9.79
N SER A 112 -14.50 -14.84 10.13
CA SER A 112 -15.48 -14.35 9.17
C SER A 112 -14.98 -13.06 8.53
N ASP A 113 -14.76 -13.11 7.22
CA ASP A 113 -14.62 -11.99 6.27
C ASP A 113 -13.62 -10.88 6.61
N SER A 114 -12.34 -11.15 6.38
CA SER A 114 -11.36 -10.11 6.09
C SER A 114 -11.72 -9.45 4.74
N THR A 115 -11.97 -8.14 4.72
CA THR A 115 -12.13 -7.32 3.50
C THR A 115 -10.79 -7.11 2.77
N VAL A 116 -10.08 -8.20 2.48
CA VAL A 116 -9.00 -8.20 1.50
C VAL A 116 -9.63 -8.41 0.12
N PRO A 117 -9.38 -7.55 -0.88
CA PRO A 117 -9.89 -7.78 -2.22
C PRO A 117 -9.37 -9.12 -2.73
N ASN A 118 -10.31 -10.05 -2.93
CA ASN A 118 -10.08 -11.32 -3.59
C ASN A 118 -9.52 -11.04 -4.98
N LYS A 119 -8.22 -11.28 -5.20
CA LYS A 119 -7.47 -11.22 -6.47
C LYS A 119 -6.86 -9.84 -6.83
N VAL A 120 -5.55 -9.74 -6.67
CA VAL A 120 -4.70 -8.79 -7.42
C VAL A 120 -4.09 -9.55 -8.59
N THR A 121 -4.54 -9.26 -9.81
CA THR A 121 -3.90 -9.79 -11.03
C THR A 121 -2.84 -8.80 -11.48
N PHE A 122 -1.59 -9.24 -11.50
CA PHE A 122 -0.52 -8.53 -12.19
C PHE A 122 -0.44 -9.08 -13.62
N GLN A 123 -0.58 -8.22 -14.62
CA GLN A 123 -0.17 -8.57 -15.97
C GLN A 123 1.35 -8.40 -16.03
N ALA A 124 2.09 -9.48 -16.23
CA ALA A 124 3.48 -9.40 -16.64
C ALA A 124 3.49 -8.82 -18.06
N SER A 125 4.00 -7.60 -18.23
CA SER A 125 4.45 -7.13 -19.53
C SER A 125 5.90 -7.56 -19.69
N ASP A 126 6.16 -8.42 -20.68
CA ASP A 126 7.51 -8.77 -21.12
C ASP A 126 8.20 -7.52 -21.68
N ALA A 127 9.10 -6.91 -20.91
CA ALA A 127 10.19 -6.08 -21.43
C ALA A 127 11.28 -5.90 -20.37
N ASP A 128 12.51 -6.17 -20.79
CA ASP A 128 13.79 -5.73 -20.20
C ASP A 128 14.43 -6.59 -19.10
N ILE A 129 14.76 -7.85 -19.44
CA ILE A 129 16.00 -8.46 -18.92
C ILE A 129 17.17 -7.86 -19.72
N THR A 130 17.72 -6.75 -19.24
CA THR A 130 19.07 -6.33 -19.64
C THR A 130 20.06 -7.28 -19.00
N MET A 131 20.71 -8.08 -19.83
CA MET A 131 21.77 -9.01 -19.48
C MET A 131 22.97 -8.26 -18.87
N MET A 132 23.26 -8.49 -17.59
CA MET A 132 24.61 -8.32 -17.04
C MET A 132 25.33 -9.65 -17.17
N LYS A 133 26.41 -9.67 -17.96
CA LYS A 133 27.35 -10.79 -18.03
C LYS A 133 28.26 -10.79 -16.82
N GLN A 134 28.56 -11.97 -16.27
CA GLN A 134 29.86 -12.29 -15.70
C GLN A 134 30.10 -13.79 -15.90
N ASP A 135 31.22 -14.11 -16.53
CA ASP A 135 31.71 -15.44 -16.84
C ASP A 135 32.15 -16.18 -15.56
N ASP A 136 31.92 -17.50 -15.46
CA ASP A 136 33.00 -18.50 -15.38
C ASP A 136 32.48 -19.93 -15.08
N GLU A 137 33.24 -20.88 -15.62
CA GLU A 137 33.30 -22.34 -15.42
C GLU A 137 32.44 -23.31 -16.28
N ILE A 138 33.23 -24.13 -16.99
CA ILE A 138 32.92 -25.26 -17.85
C ILE A 138 32.89 -26.54 -16.99
N LEU A 139 32.12 -27.54 -17.44
CA LEU A 139 32.22 -29.02 -17.31
C LEU A 139 30.81 -29.57 -17.00
N ASP A 140 30.25 -30.62 -17.61
CA ASP A 140 30.86 -31.71 -18.36
C ASP A 140 29.82 -32.38 -19.30
N VAL A 141 30.34 -33.14 -20.26
CA VAL A 141 29.72 -33.81 -21.39
C VAL A 141 28.70 -34.90 -20.99
N LYS A 142 27.56 -35.00 -21.71
CA LYS A 142 27.03 -36.30 -22.19
C LYS A 142 26.06 -36.17 -23.38
N ASN A 143 26.65 -36.49 -24.53
CA ASN A 143 26.05 -36.80 -25.81
C ASN A 143 25.11 -38.02 -25.72
N LYS A 144 23.86 -37.89 -26.21
CA LYS A 144 23.09 -39.00 -26.80
C LYS A 144 22.31 -38.47 -28.01
N ASN A 145 23.00 -38.40 -29.15
CA ASN A 145 22.36 -38.52 -30.46
C ASN A 145 21.73 -39.91 -30.60
N LYS A 146 20.48 -39.95 -31.08
CA LYS A 146 20.02 -40.62 -32.31
C LYS A 146 18.52 -40.87 -32.23
N GLU A 147 17.77 -40.29 -33.15
CA GLU A 147 16.92 -41.03 -34.12
C GLU A 147 16.13 -40.04 -35.00
N ASN A 148 16.56 -39.94 -36.26
CA ASN A 148 15.87 -39.52 -37.49
C ASN A 148 17.00 -39.52 -38.55
N THR A 149 16.93 -40.18 -39.71
CA THR A 149 15.85 -40.31 -40.69
C THR A 149 16.14 -41.50 -41.61
N VAL A 150 15.11 -41.97 -42.29
CA VAL A 150 15.11 -42.79 -43.53
C VAL A 150 16.14 -42.31 -44.57
#